data_AF-A0A1I7NQC0-F1
#
_entry.id   AF-A0A1I7NQC0-F1
#
_cell.length_a   1.000
_cell.length_b   1.000
_cell.length_c   1.000
_cell.angle_alpha   90.00
_cell.angle_beta   90.00
_cell.angle_gamma   90.00
#
_symmetry.space_group_name_H-M   'P 1'
#
loop_
_entity.id
_entity.type
_entity.pdbx_description
1 polymer ?
#
loop_
_entity_poly.entity_id
_entity_poly.type
_entity_poly.pdbx_seq_one_letter_code
_entity_poly.pdbx_strand_id
1 'polypeptide(L)'
;MSADGKGQRPEPGEISPEDREAIRKRSAEIGQKLDALQSKKAQRSQAGRSATGGSQSAYGAAFKFAAELLVGVVVGGGLGWALDRQFGTAPWLMVLLVIMGFAAGLLNVVRAAQQAQAKNEPLQRAAPSVKDDDDGE
;
A
#
# COMPACT_ATOMS: atom_id res chain seq x y z
N MET A 1 51.20 0.14 -46.62
CA MET A 1 49.77 0.43 -46.84
C MET A 1 49.01 -0.26 -45.72
N SER A 2 48.62 0.47 -44.67
CA SER A 2 48.09 -0.11 -43.43
C SER A 2 46.55 -0.19 -43.44
N ALA A 3 46.09 -1.37 -43.01
CA ALA A 3 44.83 -1.77 -42.37
C ALA A 3 43.77 -0.67 -42.12
N ASP A 4 42.54 -0.86 -42.58
CA ASP A 4 41.46 -1.63 -41.92
C ASP A 4 40.64 -0.74 -40.97
N GLY A 5 39.33 -0.83 -41.10
CA GLY A 5 38.37 0.04 -40.42
C GLY A 5 37.00 -0.06 -41.07
N LYS A 6 36.55 -1.30 -41.33
CA LYS A 6 35.19 -1.56 -41.82
C LYS A 6 34.20 -1.09 -40.76
N GLY A 7 33.32 -0.16 -41.14
CA GLY A 7 32.09 0.12 -40.39
C GLY A 7 31.24 -1.15 -40.34
N GLN A 8 31.29 -1.85 -39.21
CA GLN A 8 30.39 -2.96 -38.90
C GLN A 8 28.98 -2.38 -38.69
N ARG A 9 28.04 -2.83 -39.52
CA ARG A 9 26.61 -2.60 -39.32
C ARG A 9 26.12 -3.60 -38.27
N PRO A 10 25.31 -3.21 -37.28
CA PRO A 10 24.84 -4.13 -36.25
C PRO A 10 23.84 -5.17 -36.80
N GLU A 11 23.95 -6.41 -36.31
CA GLU A 11 23.15 -7.58 -36.70
C GLU A 11 21.70 -7.50 -36.13
N PRO A 12 20.69 -8.07 -36.81
CA PRO A 12 19.28 -8.01 -36.38
C PRO A 12 19.06 -8.76 -35.05
N GLY A 13 18.89 -8.02 -33.96
CA GLY A 13 18.54 -8.57 -32.63
C GLY A 13 19.47 -8.13 -31.49
N GLU A 14 20.60 -7.50 -31.81
CA GLU A 14 21.46 -6.91 -30.79
C GLU A 14 21.00 -5.48 -30.50
N ILE A 15 20.43 -5.27 -29.32
CA ILE A 15 20.13 -3.93 -28.82
C ILE A 15 21.46 -3.18 -28.78
N SER A 16 21.61 -2.18 -29.67
CA SER A 16 22.83 -1.39 -29.84
C SER A 16 23.20 -0.76 -28.49
N PRO A 17 24.50 -0.64 -28.14
CA PRO A 17 24.93 -0.03 -26.88
C PRO A 17 24.27 1.34 -26.60
N GLU A 18 24.03 2.13 -27.64
CA GLU A 18 23.32 3.41 -27.57
C GLU A 18 21.84 3.28 -27.16
N ASP A 19 21.12 2.28 -27.65
CA ASP A 19 19.73 2.01 -27.30
C ASP A 19 19.59 1.54 -25.85
N ARG A 20 20.57 0.76 -25.36
CA ARG A 20 20.64 0.31 -23.96
C ARG A 20 20.82 1.50 -23.01
N GLU A 21 21.64 2.48 -23.40
CA GLU A 21 21.83 3.71 -22.64
C GLU A 21 20.56 4.58 -22.64
N ALA A 22 19.87 4.70 -23.79
CA ALA A 22 18.62 5.44 -23.90
C ALA A 22 17.51 4.84 -23.01
N ILE A 23 17.39 3.51 -22.97
CA ILE A 23 16.43 2.82 -22.09
C ILE A 23 16.77 3.02 -20.62
N ARG A 24 18.06 2.95 -20.23
CA ARG A 24 18.52 3.20 -18.86
C ARG A 24 18.23 4.63 -18.40
N LYS A 25 18.41 5.63 -19.27
CA LYS A 25 18.04 7.02 -18.98
C LYS A 25 16.54 7.15 -18.69
N ARG A 26 15.70 6.56 -19.55
CA ARG A 26 14.24 6.65 -19.42
C ARG A 26 13.73 5.91 -18.18
N SER A 27 14.29 4.75 -17.86
CA SER A 27 13.91 4.02 -16.64
C SER A 27 14.34 4.76 -15.38
N ALA A 28 15.51 5.40 -15.37
CA ALA A 28 15.95 6.26 -14.27
C ALA A 28 15.02 7.48 -14.07
N GLU A 29 14.60 8.13 -15.16
CA GLU A 29 13.66 9.25 -15.12
C GLU A 29 12.27 8.82 -14.58
N ILE A 30 11.77 7.67 -15.04
CA ILE A 30 10.51 7.09 -14.55
C ILE A 30 10.63 6.74 -13.06
N GLY A 31 11.75 6.15 -12.64
CA GLY A 31 12.06 5.85 -11.25
C GLY A 31 11.99 7.11 -10.38
N GLN A 32 12.67 8.19 -10.79
CA GLN A 32 12.64 9.47 -10.08
C GLN A 32 11.24 10.08 -9.99
N LYS A 33 10.45 10.00 -11.07
CA LYS A 33 9.05 10.48 -11.06
C LYS A 33 8.17 9.65 -10.13
N LEU A 34 8.32 8.33 -10.14
CA LEU A 34 7.61 7.43 -9.23
C LEU A 34 8.01 7.69 -7.78
N ASP A 35 9.30 7.84 -7.49
CA ASP A 35 9.79 8.15 -6.14
C ASP A 35 9.28 9.49 -5.65
N ALA A 36 9.23 10.52 -6.51
CA ALA A 36 8.67 11.82 -6.18
C ALA A 36 7.17 11.73 -5.86
N LEU A 37 6.40 10.97 -6.65
CA LEU A 37 4.97 10.76 -6.42
C LEU A 37 4.70 9.91 -5.16
N GLN A 38 5.52 8.89 -4.93
CA GLN A 38 5.46 8.03 -3.75
C GLN A 38 5.81 8.84 -2.50
N SER A 39 6.83 9.70 -2.57
CA SER A 39 7.20 10.63 -1.51
C SER A 39 6.10 11.64 -1.23
N LYS A 40 5.44 12.19 -2.26
CA LYS A 40 4.27 13.08 -2.10
C LYS A 40 3.07 12.36 -1.48
N LYS A 41 2.83 11.09 -1.83
CA LYS A 41 1.77 10.26 -1.25
C LYS A 41 2.08 9.89 0.21
N ALA A 42 3.33 9.56 0.50
CA ALA A 42 3.84 9.33 1.85
C ALA A 42 3.71 10.62 2.67
N GLN A 43 4.14 11.76 2.15
CA GLN A 43 3.97 13.08 2.78
C GLN A 43 2.51 13.50 2.92
N ARG A 44 1.61 13.23 1.98
CA ARG A 44 0.19 13.59 2.14
C ARG A 44 -0.49 12.73 3.19
N SER A 45 -0.12 11.46 3.25
CA SER A 45 -0.58 10.56 4.30
C SER A 45 0.13 10.82 5.64
N GLN A 46 1.33 11.39 5.64
CA GLN A 46 2.06 11.85 6.82
C GLN A 46 1.62 13.25 7.28
N ALA A 47 1.26 14.19 6.41
CA ALA A 47 0.75 15.52 6.76
C ALA A 47 -0.65 15.44 7.37
N GLY A 48 -1.46 14.47 6.94
CA GLY A 48 -2.68 14.09 7.67
C GLY A 48 -2.40 13.42 9.04
N ARG A 49 -1.17 12.93 9.30
CA ARG A 49 -0.71 12.34 10.57
C ARG A 49 0.13 13.28 11.44
N SER A 50 0.75 14.31 10.89
CA SER A 50 1.71 15.21 11.55
C SER A 50 1.05 16.46 12.13
N ALA A 51 -0.20 16.75 11.81
CA ALA A 51 -0.96 17.83 12.46
C ALA A 51 -1.28 17.53 13.95
N THR A 52 -0.85 16.39 14.49
CA THR A 52 -1.09 16.03 15.90
C THR A 52 -0.05 14.95 16.26
N GLY A 53 0.92 15.29 17.11
CA GLY A 53 2.09 14.45 17.41
C GLY A 53 1.92 13.59 18.66
N GLY A 54 2.73 12.54 18.78
CA GLY A 54 3.02 11.83 20.04
C GLY A 54 2.07 10.69 20.40
N SER A 55 0.76 10.96 20.45
CA SER A 55 -0.28 9.94 20.74
C SER A 55 -0.99 9.46 19.47
N GLN A 56 -0.93 10.28 18.42
CA GLN A 56 -1.71 10.13 17.19
C GLN A 56 -1.36 8.95 16.28
N SER A 57 -0.21 8.29 16.41
CA SER A 57 0.10 7.18 15.47
C SER A 57 -0.86 5.99 15.66
N ALA A 58 -1.15 5.64 16.92
CA ALA A 58 -2.12 4.59 17.25
C ALA A 58 -3.57 5.05 16.97
N TYR A 59 -3.92 6.28 17.36
CA TYR A 59 -5.25 6.85 17.08
C TYR A 59 -5.51 7.04 15.58
N GLY A 60 -4.50 7.42 14.80
CA GLY A 60 -4.60 7.59 13.35
C GLY A 60 -4.72 6.26 12.61
N ALA A 61 -4.03 5.21 13.09
CA ALA A 61 -4.24 3.86 12.61
C ALA A 61 -5.65 3.36 12.95
N ALA A 62 -6.09 3.54 14.20
CA ALA A 62 -7.44 3.18 14.64
C ALA A 62 -8.53 3.94 13.86
N PHE A 63 -8.34 5.24 13.61
CA PHE A 63 -9.26 6.05 12.82
C PHE A 63 -9.33 5.58 11.37
N LYS A 64 -8.20 5.18 10.77
CA LYS A 64 -8.19 4.60 9.42
C LYS A 64 -8.98 3.30 9.37
N PHE A 65 -8.82 2.42 10.37
CA PHE A 65 -9.60 1.19 10.46
C PHE A 65 -11.09 1.47 10.67
N ALA A 66 -11.44 2.43 11.54
CA ALA A 66 -12.82 2.87 11.74
C ALA A 66 -13.42 3.45 10.46
N ALA A 67 -12.68 4.28 9.73
CA ALA A 67 -13.10 4.86 8.46
C ALA A 67 -13.33 3.77 7.39
N GLU A 68 -12.45 2.77 7.31
CA GLU A 68 -12.61 1.63 6.39
C GLU A 68 -13.87 0.82 6.71
N LEU A 69 -14.18 0.60 8.00
CA LEU A 69 -15.43 -0.03 8.42
C LEU A 69 -16.66 0.82 8.06
N LEU A 70 -16.62 2.13 8.34
CA LEU A 70 -17.71 3.04 8.01
C LEU A 70 -18.00 3.09 6.52
N VAL A 71 -16.96 3.13 5.67
CA VAL A 71 -17.13 3.14 4.21
C VAL A 71 -17.83 1.86 3.75
N GLY A 72 -17.43 0.69 4.26
CA GLY A 72 -18.10 -0.58 3.94
C GLY A 72 -19.58 -0.60 4.33
N VAL A 73 -19.91 -0.08 5.51
CA VAL A 73 -21.30 -0.02 6.00
C VAL A 73 -22.14 0.98 5.20
N VAL A 74 -21.62 2.18 4.93
CA VAL A 74 -22.34 3.21 4.15
C VAL A 74 -22.58 2.75 2.72
N VAL A 75 -21.57 2.15 2.08
CA VAL A 75 -21.69 1.62 0.72
C VAL A 75 -22.66 0.43 0.69
N GLY A 76 -22.52 -0.54 1.61
CA GLY A 76 -23.42 -1.69 1.71
C GLY A 76 -24.86 -1.28 2.02
N GLY A 77 -25.07 -0.32 2.92
CA GLY A 77 -26.38 0.23 3.25
C GLY A 77 -27.01 1.03 2.12
N GLY A 78 -26.22 1.84 1.41
CA GLY A 78 -26.69 2.59 0.24
C GLY A 78 -27.10 1.67 -0.92
N LEU A 79 -26.27 0.68 -1.24
CA LEU A 79 -26.58 -0.36 -2.24
C LEU A 79 -27.80 -1.18 -1.83
N GLY A 80 -27.84 -1.61 -0.56
CA GLY A 80 -28.94 -2.35 0.02
C GLY A 80 -30.26 -1.61 -0.06
N TRP A 81 -30.28 -0.32 0.29
CA TRP A 81 -31.47 0.52 0.19
C TRP A 81 -31.94 0.69 -1.26
N ALA A 82 -31.02 0.93 -2.19
CA ALA A 82 -31.35 1.07 -3.61
C ALA A 82 -31.94 -0.23 -4.20
N LEU A 83 -31.36 -1.37 -3.85
CA LEU A 83 -31.84 -2.69 -4.29
C LEU A 83 -33.17 -3.05 -3.63
N ASP A 84 -33.32 -2.83 -2.32
CA ASP A 84 -34.57 -3.08 -1.61
C ASP A 84 -35.72 -2.24 -2.16
N ARG A 85 -35.45 -1.02 -2.63
CA ARG A 85 -36.46 -0.17 -3.28
C ARG A 85 -36.87 -0.69 -4.65
N GLN A 86 -35.92 -1.25 -5.41
CA GLN A 86 -36.17 -1.78 -6.75
C GLN A 86 -36.91 -3.13 -6.73
N PHE A 87 -36.57 -3.99 -5.76
CA PHE A 87 -37.13 -5.34 -5.64
C PHE A 87 -38.31 -5.43 -4.65
N GLY A 88 -38.58 -4.37 -3.88
CA GLY A 88 -39.64 -4.37 -2.87
C GLY A 88 -39.34 -5.29 -1.67
N THR A 89 -38.09 -5.71 -1.50
CA THR A 89 -37.64 -6.67 -0.47
C THR A 89 -37.22 -6.00 0.83
N ALA A 90 -37.44 -4.69 0.97
CA ALA A 90 -37.03 -3.93 2.15
C ALA A 90 -37.53 -4.57 3.46
N PRO A 91 -36.65 -4.83 4.47
CA PRO A 91 -35.23 -4.45 4.57
C PRO A 91 -34.23 -5.62 4.36
N TRP A 92 -34.61 -6.71 3.69
CA TRP A 92 -33.81 -7.94 3.67
C TRP A 92 -32.48 -7.81 2.93
N LEU A 93 -32.43 -7.19 1.74
CA LEU A 93 -31.16 -6.99 1.03
C LEU A 93 -30.27 -5.98 1.75
N MET A 94 -30.87 -4.97 2.37
CA MET A 94 -30.13 -3.99 3.15
C MET A 94 -29.44 -4.62 4.36
N VAL A 95 -30.12 -5.51 5.09
CA VAL A 95 -29.52 -6.27 6.20
C VAL A 95 -28.37 -7.16 5.69
N LEU A 96 -28.58 -7.93 4.62
CA LEU A 96 -27.55 -8.81 4.07
C LEU A 96 -26.32 -8.04 3.57
N LEU A 97 -26.52 -6.94 2.84
CA LEU A 97 -25.43 -6.14 2.29
C LEU A 97 -24.67 -5.34 3.35
N VAL A 98 -25.34 -4.90 4.42
CA VAL A 98 -24.65 -4.28 5.56
C VAL A 98 -23.77 -5.30 6.28
N ILE A 99 -24.29 -6.51 6.57
CA ILE A 99 -23.51 -7.58 7.22
C ILE A 99 -22.31 -7.96 6.34
N MET A 100 -22.53 -8.14 5.04
CA MET A 100 -21.46 -8.47 4.09
C MET A 100 -20.43 -7.34 3.99
N GLY A 101 -20.88 -6.07 3.91
CA GLY A 101 -19.99 -4.90 3.86
C GLY A 101 -19.16 -4.75 5.13
N PHE A 102 -19.75 -5.02 6.29
CA PHE A 102 -19.05 -5.04 7.57
C PHE A 102 -18.03 -6.18 7.65
N ALA A 103 -18.40 -7.40 7.24
CA ALA A 103 -17.49 -8.54 7.20
C ALA A 103 -16.29 -8.27 6.27
N ALA A 104 -16.54 -7.70 5.09
CA ALA A 104 -15.49 -7.28 4.16
C ALA A 104 -14.56 -6.21 4.78
N GLY A 105 -15.13 -5.24 5.50
CA GLY A 105 -14.37 -4.24 6.23
C GLY A 105 -13.48 -4.85 7.32
N LEU A 106 -14.02 -5.76 8.14
CA LEU A 106 -13.26 -6.48 9.17
C LEU A 106 -12.11 -7.29 8.57
N LEU A 107 -12.36 -8.01 7.48
CA LEU A 107 -11.33 -8.76 6.76
C LEU A 107 -10.21 -7.84 6.26
N ASN A 108 -10.53 -6.63 5.81
CA ASN A 108 -9.53 -5.65 5.39
C ASN A 108 -8.66 -5.17 6.57
N VAL A 109 -9.29 -4.87 7.72
CA VAL A 109 -8.58 -4.46 8.95
C VAL A 109 -7.63 -5.55 9.43
N VAL A 110 -8.10 -6.80 9.53
CA VAL A 110 -7.28 -7.94 9.96
C VAL A 110 -6.09 -8.14 9.01
N ARG A 111 -6.34 -8.09 7.69
CA ARG A 111 -5.29 -8.22 6.69
C ARG A 111 -4.24 -7.10 6.79
N ALA A 112 -4.67 -5.87 7.07
CA ALA A 112 -3.76 -4.74 7.27
C ALA A 112 -2.94 -4.89 8.55
N ALA A 113 -3.55 -5.37 9.65
CA ALA A 113 -2.84 -5.66 10.89
C ALA A 113 -1.79 -6.76 10.70
N GLN A 114 -2.13 -7.86 10.01
CA GLN A 114 -1.20 -8.95 9.70
C GLN A 114 0.01 -8.46 8.89
N GLN A 115 -0.22 -7.61 7.88
CA GLN A 115 0.88 -7.02 7.09
C GLN A 115 1.78 -6.10 7.91
N ALA A 116 1.21 -5.38 8.88
CA ALA A 116 2.00 -4.54 9.78
C ALA A 116 2.91 -5.39 10.67
N GLN A 117 2.41 -6.51 11.22
CA GLN A 117 3.20 -7.42 12.06
C GLN A 117 4.31 -8.14 11.27
N ALA A 118 4.01 -8.66 10.08
CA ALA A 118 4.99 -9.34 9.23
C ALA A 118 6.17 -8.43 8.82
N LYS A 119 5.94 -7.11 8.72
CA LYS A 119 7.01 -6.12 8.47
C LYS A 119 7.87 -5.84 9.70
N ASN A 120 7.35 -6.04 10.91
CA ASN A 120 8.03 -5.75 12.17
C ASN A 120 8.80 -6.96 12.71
N GLU A 121 8.50 -8.17 12.26
CA GLU A 121 9.17 -9.42 12.67
C GLU A 121 10.70 -9.44 12.45
N PRO A 122 11.26 -9.00 11.30
CA PRO A 122 12.72 -8.95 11.13
C PRO A 122 13.40 -7.87 12.00
N LEU A 123 12.66 -6.86 12.46
CA LEU A 123 13.18 -5.80 13.34
C LEU A 123 13.11 -6.20 14.81
N GLN A 124 12.06 -6.92 15.22
CA GLN A 124 11.93 -7.46 16.58
C GLN A 124 12.88 -8.64 16.85
N ARG A 125 13.20 -9.44 15.83
CA ARG A 125 14.18 -10.53 15.93
C ARG A 125 15.64 -10.03 16.02
N ALA A 126 15.90 -8.81 15.55
CA ALA A 126 17.22 -8.18 15.63
C ALA A 126 17.42 -7.34 16.89
N ALA A 127 16.35 -7.00 17.62
CA ALA A 127 16.44 -6.39 18.93
C ALA A 127 16.68 -7.51 19.96
N PRO A 128 17.81 -7.53 20.68
CA PRO A 128 18.06 -8.56 21.67
C PRO A 128 16.97 -8.46 22.75
N SER A 129 16.32 -9.59 23.04
CA SER A 129 15.47 -9.72 24.22
C SER A 129 16.31 -9.36 25.43
N VAL A 130 15.95 -8.25 26.08
CA VAL A 130 16.49 -7.88 27.39
C VAL A 130 16.39 -9.13 28.27
N LYS A 131 17.55 -9.64 28.70
CA LYS A 131 17.60 -10.64 29.75
C LYS A 131 17.03 -9.95 30.99
N ASP A 132 16.03 -10.58 31.59
CA ASP A 132 15.66 -10.28 32.96
C ASP A 132 16.83 -10.79 33.82
N ASP A 133 17.80 -9.90 34.04
CA ASP A 133 18.87 -10.04 35.03
C ASP A 133 18.18 -9.85 36.40
N ASP A 134 17.56 -10.94 36.89
CA ASP A 134 17.10 -11.11 38.28
C ASP A 134 18.30 -11.56 39.13
N ASP A 135 19.27 -10.65 39.25
CA ASP A 135 20.37 -10.68 40.20
C ASP A 135 20.32 -9.39 41.02
N GLY A 136 19.61 -9.45 42.14
CA GLY A 136 19.38 -8.28 42.99
C GLY A 136 18.81 -8.60 44.37
N GLU A 137 19.64 -9.24 45.19
CA GLU A 137 19.67 -9.29 46.68
C GLU A 137 18.63 -10.13 47.45
#